data_AF-A0A672N5I8-F1
#
_entry.id   AF-A0A672N5I8-F1
#
_cell.length_a   1.000
_cell.length_b   1.000
_cell.length_c   1.000
_cell.angle_alpha   90.00
_cell.angle_beta   90.00
_cell.angle_gamma   90.00
#
_symmetry.space_group_name_H-M   'P 1'
#
loop_
_entity.id
_entity.type
_entity.pdbx_description
1 polymer ?
#
loop_
_entity_poly.entity_id
_entity_poly.type
_entity_poly.pdbx_seq_one_letter_code
_entity_poly.pdbx_strand_id
1 'polypeptide(L)'
;MASRAPAATSRLMVGFRKWYYNACGFNKLGLMRDDTINENNDVKEAIRRLPEQVYNDRMFRLKRALDLSMKQQILPKDQWTKHEAVRKHVS
;
A
#
# COMPACT_ATOMS: atom_id res chain seq x y z
N MET A 1 -25.62 22.91 12.38
CA MET A 1 -24.43 23.76 12.15
C MET A 1 -23.22 22.84 11.96
N ALA A 2 -22.85 22.51 10.72
CA ALA A 2 -21.65 21.73 10.46
C ALA A 2 -20.42 22.65 10.57
N SER A 3 -19.64 22.51 11.64
CA SER A 3 -18.37 23.23 11.79
C SER A 3 -17.42 22.78 10.67
N ARG A 4 -17.00 23.71 9.82
CA ARG A 4 -15.94 23.44 8.84
C ARG A 4 -14.66 23.16 9.63
N ALA A 5 -14.15 21.94 9.53
CA ALA A 5 -12.87 21.56 10.14
C ALA A 5 -11.77 22.53 9.68
N PRO A 6 -10.95 23.09 10.58
CA PRO A 6 -9.93 24.06 10.22
C PRO A 6 -8.88 23.42 9.31
N ALA A 7 -8.56 24.10 8.21
CA ALA A 7 -7.63 23.62 7.17
C ALA A 7 -6.22 23.28 7.71
N ALA A 8 -5.83 23.84 8.85
CA ALA A 8 -4.56 23.54 9.54
C ALA A 8 -4.52 22.11 10.11
N THR A 9 -5.63 21.59 10.65
CA THR A 9 -5.72 20.21 11.15
C THR A 9 -5.55 19.20 10.01
N SER A 10 -6.04 19.53 8.82
CA SER A 10 -5.89 18.68 7.63
C SER A 10 -4.42 18.48 7.23
N ARG A 11 -3.59 19.54 7.27
CA ARG A 11 -2.16 19.46 6.90
C ARG A 11 -1.32 18.66 7.90
N LEU A 12 -1.55 18.83 9.20
CA LEU A 12 -0.88 18.04 10.24
C LEU A 12 -1.21 16.55 10.12
N MET A 13 -2.49 16.22 9.85
CA MET A 13 -2.93 14.83 9.65
C MET A 13 -2.30 14.18 8.42
N VAL A 14 -2.07 14.94 7.34
CA VAL A 14 -1.36 14.44 6.14
C VAL A 14 0.10 14.15 6.45
N GLY A 15 0.78 15.02 7.19
CA GLY A 15 2.17 14.80 7.63
C GLY A 15 2.33 13.54 8.47
N PHE A 16 1.45 13.36 9.47
CA PHE A 16 1.44 12.16 10.32
C PHE A 16 1.16 10.88 9.53
N ARG A 17 0.19 10.91 8.61
CA ARG A 17 -0.10 9.76 7.72
C ARG A 17 1.10 9.37 6.87
N LYS A 18 1.82 10.34 6.29
CA LYS A 18 3.03 10.07 5.49
C LYS A 18 4.13 9.45 6.35
N TRP A 19 4.33 9.95 7.57
CA TRP A 19 5.29 9.37 8.51
C TRP A 19 4.94 7.93 8.88
N TYR A 20 3.67 7.67 9.23
CA TYR A 20 3.20 6.33 9.57
C TYR A 20 3.34 5.35 8.40
N TYR A 21 2.99 5.78 7.18
CA TYR A 21 3.17 4.98 5.97
C TYR A 21 4.63 4.54 5.75
N ASN A 22 5.59 5.42 6.03
CA ASN A 22 7.01 5.09 5.94
C ASN A 22 7.48 4.15 7.06
N ALA A 23 6.87 4.24 8.25
CA ALA A 23 7.19 3.42 9.41
C ALA A 23 6.76 1.94 9.25
N CYS A 24 5.65 1.68 8.56
CA CYS A 24 5.13 0.32 8.37
C CYS A 24 6.04 -0.63 7.56
N GLY A 25 7.06 -0.11 6.87
CA GLY A 25 8.12 -0.95 6.27
C GLY A 25 7.76 -1.73 5.00
N PHE A 26 6.48 -1.87 4.64
CA PHE A 26 6.06 -2.54 3.40
C PHE A 26 6.61 -1.89 2.12
N ASN A 27 6.95 -0.59 2.18
CA ASN A 27 7.62 0.14 1.11
C ASN A 27 8.99 -0.48 0.76
N LYS A 28 9.70 -1.02 1.77
CA LYS A 28 11.02 -1.64 1.63
C LYS A 28 10.96 -2.99 0.91
N LEU A 29 9.79 -3.62 0.87
CA LEU A 29 9.51 -4.87 0.15
C LEU A 29 8.90 -4.60 -1.23
N GLY A 30 8.65 -3.32 -1.57
CA GLY A 30 8.01 -2.93 -2.82
C GLY A 30 6.53 -3.34 -2.91
N LEU A 31 5.86 -3.49 -1.76
CA LEU A 31 4.42 -3.77 -1.68
C LEU A 31 3.62 -2.46 -1.81
N MET A 32 2.39 -2.58 -2.31
CA MET A 32 1.40 -1.50 -2.25
C MET A 32 0.51 -1.67 -1.00
N ARG A 33 -0.14 -0.59 -0.57
CA ARG A 33 -1.08 -0.60 0.58
C ARG A 33 -2.13 -1.72 0.45
N ASP A 34 -2.71 -1.86 -0.74
CA ASP A 34 -3.80 -2.82 -1.01
C ASP A 34 -3.29 -4.28 -0.97
N ASP A 35 -1.98 -4.50 -1.06
CA ASP A 35 -1.38 -5.83 -0.95
C ASP A 35 -1.28 -6.29 0.53
N THR A 36 -1.36 -5.36 1.50
CA THR A 36 -1.27 -5.66 2.94
C THR A 36 -2.63 -5.85 3.63
N ILE A 37 -3.72 -5.75 2.90
CA ILE A 37 -5.07 -5.96 3.46
C ILE A 37 -5.30 -7.44 3.73
N ASN A 38 -5.99 -7.75 4.83
CA ASN A 38 -6.32 -9.14 5.15
C ASN A 38 -7.40 -9.67 4.18
N GLU A 39 -7.19 -10.87 3.62
CA GLU A 39 -8.08 -11.47 2.63
C GLU A 39 -9.33 -12.10 3.26
N ASN A 40 -10.28 -11.25 3.65
CA ASN A 40 -11.64 -11.67 4.01
C ASN A 40 -12.48 -12.00 2.74
N ASN A 41 -13.73 -12.46 2.93
CA ASN A 41 -14.59 -12.85 1.80
C ASN A 41 -14.85 -11.67 0.83
N ASP A 42 -15.03 -10.45 1.35
CA ASP A 42 -15.27 -9.25 0.54
C ASP A 42 -14.03 -8.87 -0.29
N VAL A 43 -12.84 -8.95 0.31
CA VAL A 43 -11.57 -8.68 -0.37
C VAL A 43 -11.31 -9.73 -1.45
N LYS A 44 -11.62 -11.01 -1.19
CA LYS A 44 -11.52 -12.06 -2.21
C LYS A 44 -12.41 -11.78 -3.41
N GLU A 45 -13.64 -11.30 -3.18
CA GLU A 45 -14.52 -10.91 -4.26
C GLU A 45 -14.00 -9.68 -5.01
N ALA A 46 -13.48 -8.68 -4.29
CA ALA A 46 -12.87 -7.49 -4.88
C ALA A 46 -11.68 -7.87 -5.79
N ILE A 47 -10.78 -8.74 -5.31
CA ILE A 47 -9.66 -9.28 -6.08
C ILE A 47 -10.14 -10.03 -7.33
N ARG A 48 -11.24 -10.78 -7.25
CA ARG A 48 -11.82 -11.48 -8.41
C ARG A 48 -12.33 -10.53 -9.49
N ARG A 49 -12.77 -9.33 -9.11
CA ARG A 49 -13.29 -8.30 -10.03
C ARG A 49 -12.18 -7.46 -10.68
N LEU A 50 -10.93 -7.59 -10.23
CA LEU A 50 -9.82 -6.81 -10.79
C LEU A 50 -9.52 -7.20 -12.25
N PRO A 51 -9.09 -6.25 -13.09
CA PRO A 51 -8.55 -6.56 -14.41
C PRO A 51 -7.32 -7.47 -14.30
N GLU A 52 -7.17 -8.39 -15.25
CA GLU A 52 -6.12 -9.42 -15.23
C GLU A 52 -4.70 -8.83 -15.10
N GLN A 53 -4.41 -7.72 -15.80
CA GLN A 53 -3.12 -7.04 -15.71
C GLN A 53 -2.80 -6.58 -14.28
N VAL A 54 -3.78 -5.98 -13.60
CA VAL A 54 -3.61 -5.48 -12.22
C VAL A 54 -3.45 -6.64 -11.24
N TYR A 55 -4.19 -7.74 -11.45
CA TYR A 55 -4.07 -8.95 -10.66
C TYR A 55 -2.68 -9.59 -10.78
N ASN A 56 -2.16 -9.70 -12.00
CA ASN A 56 -0.83 -10.25 -12.28
C ASN A 56 0.27 -9.39 -11.64
N ASP A 57 0.16 -8.07 -11.73
CA ASP A 57 1.08 -7.13 -11.07
C ASP A 57 1.07 -7.28 -9.54
N ARG A 58 -0.13 -7.43 -8.94
CA ARG A 58 -0.27 -7.72 -7.50
C ARG A 58 0.44 -9.01 -7.14
N MET A 59 0.20 -10.08 -7.90
CA MET A 59 0.79 -11.38 -7.65
C MET A 59 2.32 -11.34 -7.76
N PHE A 60 2.86 -10.60 -8.73
CA PHE A 60 4.29 -10.40 -8.89
C PHE A 60 4.91 -9.70 -7.68
N ARG A 61 4.28 -8.61 -7.19
CA ARG A 61 4.76 -7.90 -5.99
C ARG A 61 4.75 -8.78 -4.75
N LEU A 62 3.70 -9.58 -4.56
CA LEU A 62 3.59 -10.50 -3.43
C LEU A 62 4.69 -11.58 -3.47
N LYS A 63 4.93 -12.21 -4.63
CA LYS A 63 6.00 -13.19 -4.82
C LYS A 63 7.38 -12.60 -4.51
N ARG A 64 7.65 -11.39 -5.02
CA ARG A 64 8.90 -10.66 -4.74
C ARG A 64 9.06 -10.38 -3.24
N ALA A 65 8.01 -9.91 -2.58
CA ALA A 65 8.05 -9.62 -1.14
C ALA A 65 8.30 -10.89 -0.32
N LEU A 66 7.70 -12.02 -0.70
CA LEU A 66 7.92 -13.31 -0.06
C LEU A 66 9.38 -13.77 -0.22
N ASP A 67 9.94 -13.70 -1.44
CA ASP A 67 11.34 -14.04 -1.70
C ASP A 67 12.33 -13.21 -0.86
N LEU A 68 12.10 -11.89 -0.79
CA LEU A 68 12.90 -10.99 0.04
C LEU A 68 12.77 -11.28 1.53
N SER A 69 11.55 -11.58 1.98
CA SER A 69 11.28 -11.96 3.37
C SER A 69 11.99 -13.27 3.73
N MET A 70 12.01 -14.25 2.83
CA MET A 70 12.73 -15.52 3.03
C MET A 70 14.25 -15.27 3.14
N LYS A 71 14.79 -14.37 2.33
CA LYS A 71 16.21 -14.00 2.32
C LYS A 71 16.60 -13.03 3.44
N GLN A 72 15.65 -12.50 4.19
CA GLN A 72 15.85 -11.40 5.15
C GLN A 72 16.57 -10.19 4.50
N GLN A 73 16.25 -9.92 3.23
CA GLN A 73 16.82 -8.83 2.44
C GLN A 73 15.77 -7.76 2.15
N ILE A 74 16.24 -6.55 1.85
CA ILE A 74 15.40 -5.41 1.47
C ILE A 74 15.67 -5.03 0.02
N LEU A 75 14.67 -4.45 -0.63
CA LEU A 75 14.83 -3.89 -1.97
C LEU A 75 15.81 -2.70 -1.93
N PRO A 76 16.58 -2.42 -3.00
CA PRO A 76 17.33 -1.18 -3.12
C PRO A 76 16.41 0.05 -2.94
N LYS A 77 16.91 1.11 -2.30
CA LYS A 77 16.11 2.31 -1.95
C LYS A 77 15.39 2.93 -3.16
N ASP A 78 15.99 2.88 -4.33
CA ASP A 78 15.43 3.47 -5.56
C ASP A 78 14.17 2.74 -6.05
N GLN A 79 14.01 1.48 -5.66
CA GLN A 79 12.88 0.63 -6.03
C GLN A 79 11.76 0.62 -4.99
N TRP A 80 11.91 1.36 -3.89
CA TRP A 80 10.88 1.42 -2.84
C TRP A 80 9.61 2.08 -3.35
N THR A 81 8.46 1.52 -2.94
CA THR A 81 7.15 2.08 -3.31
C THR A 81 7.04 3.51 -2.78
N LYS A 82 6.93 4.49 -3.68
CA LYS A 82 6.73 5.89 -3.31
C LYS A 82 5.28 6.12 -2.91
N HIS A 83 5.05 6.87 -1.83
CA HIS A 83 3.72 7.20 -1.31
C HIS A 83 2.82 7.88 -2.36
N GLU A 84 3.38 8.65 -3.29
CA GLU A 84 2.64 9.37 -4.33
C GLU A 84 2.18 8.48 -5.49
N ALA A 85 2.81 7.31 -5.69
CA ALA A 85 2.49 6.38 -6.77
C ALA A 85 1.37 5.39 -6.40
N VAL A 86 0.78 5.49 -5.20
CA VAL A 86 -0.22 4.55 -4.70
C VAL A 86 -1.57 4.82 -5.37
N ARG A 87 -1.83 4.13 -6.49
CA ARG A 87 -3.18 3.97 -7.03
C ARG A 87 -3.93 2.98 -6.15
N LYS A 88 -5.07 3.41 -5.59
CA LYS A 88 -5.99 2.54 -4.86
C LYS A 88 -6.76 1.72 -5.89
N HIS A 89 -6.63 0.40 -5.84
CA HIS A 89 -7.37 -0.53 -6.71
C HIS A 89 -8.48 -1.22 -5.92
N VAL A 90 -8.33 -1.35 -4.60
CA VAL A 90 -9.34 -1.90 -3.69
C VAL A 90 -9.62 -0.85 -2.62
N SER A 91 -10.81 -0.25 -2.66
CA SER A 91 -11.27 0.79 -1.72
C SER A 91 -12.19 0.22 -0.66
#